data_AF-A0A4R6Z2H0-F1
#
_entry.id   AF-A0A4R6Z2H0-F1
#
_cell.length_a   1.000
_cell.length_b   1.000
_cell.length_c   1.000
_cell.angle_alpha   90.00
_cell.angle_beta   90.00
_cell.angle_gamma   90.00
#
_symmetry.space_group_name_H-M   'P 1'
#
loop_
_entity.id
_entity.type
_entity.pdbx_description
1 polymer ?
#
loop_
_entity_poly.entity_id
_entity_poly.type
_entity_poly.pdbx_seq_one_letter_code
_entity_poly.pdbx_strand_id
1 'polypeptide(L)'
;MRIDKNLVVIGLSDEDTAHLRLLIRKAAEQLQQRWRWGSEEGADLVIVDADVFAGQMARTRALAAGMRVAVLTDESGPSTTELRLNRPLKLANVIDVLNQSGGGLALAPAMGNISDDMYLEFAHASSSRLDPPDGLRHLFDEEGDVDAQALGLAADEPVAIGADELFKRDEGAHKPRFSVPLTLDDDTYVERGGATSRSESRVSDSAEGMARQPSAPGPNTLPPVKRGSNVNLDGSRHALRAYLQGQLLAGPAQIRLGDAPALTLDPKNEQFYTEGGLGQLEIYARAPLSRSDWRALTTAELAQVRDTQTAQPYQNLVWLEALVQSGGRLAAQLDPGGSYKLKRWLELDRDVRQHQRIARAMLQPARLNEISAAANVPMADVFDVVNAYYAIGLVEWETRASLRAPAKPEASGGLLSRLKRPFGRS
;
A
#
# COMPACT_ATOMS: atom_id res chain seq x y z
N MET A 1 -37.54 -13.68 -21.11
CA MET A 1 -36.62 -12.53 -21.33
C MET A 1 -35.65 -12.51 -20.16
N ARG A 2 -34.35 -12.81 -20.36
CA ARG A 2 -33.35 -12.75 -19.27
C ARG A 2 -33.04 -11.29 -18.98
N ILE A 3 -32.97 -10.89 -17.72
CA ILE A 3 -32.66 -9.51 -17.34
C ILE A 3 -31.15 -9.31 -17.54
N ASP A 4 -30.78 -8.20 -18.19
CA ASP A 4 -29.38 -7.78 -18.30
C ASP A 4 -28.94 -7.20 -16.95
N LYS A 5 -27.82 -7.71 -16.41
CA LYS A 5 -27.19 -7.21 -15.19
C LYS A 5 -25.72 -6.88 -15.45
N ASN A 6 -25.22 -5.85 -14.77
CA ASN A 6 -23.84 -5.41 -14.87
C ASN A 6 -23.01 -5.98 -13.72
N LEU A 7 -21.86 -6.57 -14.04
CA LEU A 7 -20.83 -6.89 -13.07
C LEU A 7 -19.58 -6.07 -13.32
N VAL A 8 -18.89 -5.74 -12.23
CA VAL A 8 -17.58 -5.10 -12.25
C VAL A 8 -16.62 -5.91 -11.38
N VAL A 9 -15.36 -5.94 -11.78
CA VAL A 9 -14.29 -6.64 -11.08
C VAL A 9 -13.26 -5.61 -10.65
N ILE A 10 -12.92 -5.59 -9.36
CA ILE A 10 -11.98 -4.61 -8.80
C ILE A 10 -10.95 -5.32 -7.92
N GLY A 11 -9.67 -5.12 -8.23
CA GLY A 11 -8.55 -5.67 -7.46
C GLY A 11 -8.18 -7.12 -7.78
N LEU A 12 -8.78 -7.75 -8.79
CA LEU A 12 -8.37 -9.08 -9.26
C LEU A 12 -7.17 -8.96 -10.21
N SER A 13 -6.34 -10.01 -10.27
CA SER A 13 -5.26 -10.11 -11.24
C SER A 13 -5.80 -10.21 -12.68
N ASP A 14 -4.97 -9.88 -13.67
CA ASP A 14 -5.33 -10.01 -15.09
C ASP A 14 -5.63 -11.47 -15.47
N GLU A 15 -4.91 -12.41 -14.88
CA GLU A 15 -5.11 -13.85 -15.06
C GLU A 15 -6.47 -14.30 -14.51
N ASP A 16 -6.80 -13.93 -13.27
CA ASP A 16 -8.08 -14.27 -12.65
C ASP A 16 -9.26 -13.63 -13.37
N THR A 17 -9.08 -12.38 -13.83
CA THR A 17 -10.08 -11.66 -14.60
C THR A 17 -10.34 -12.36 -15.95
N ALA A 18 -9.28 -12.80 -16.64
CA ALA A 18 -9.40 -13.56 -17.87
C ALA A 18 -10.06 -14.93 -17.64
N HIS A 19 -9.67 -15.63 -16.59
CA HIS A 19 -10.24 -16.93 -16.22
C HIS A 19 -11.74 -16.80 -15.88
N LEU A 20 -12.12 -15.79 -15.09
CA LEU A 20 -13.50 -15.51 -14.76
C LEU A 20 -14.34 -15.18 -16.01
N ARG A 21 -13.81 -14.38 -16.95
CA ARG A 21 -14.47 -14.12 -18.24
C ARG A 21 -14.76 -15.40 -19.02
N LEU A 22 -13.81 -16.32 -19.08
CA LEU A 22 -13.99 -17.62 -19.74
C LEU A 22 -15.05 -18.47 -19.04
N LEU A 23 -15.03 -18.53 -17.71
CA LEU A 23 -16.00 -19.28 -16.92
C LEU A 23 -17.43 -18.73 -17.08
N ILE A 24 -17.60 -17.41 -17.08
CA ILE A 24 -18.91 -16.78 -17.31
C ILE A 24 -19.43 -17.06 -18.71
N ARG A 25 -18.57 -17.03 -19.74
CA ARG A 25 -18.95 -17.40 -21.11
C ARG A 25 -19.38 -18.87 -21.20
N LYS A 26 -18.65 -19.76 -20.53
CA LYS A 26 -18.97 -21.20 -20.47
C LYS A 26 -20.25 -21.48 -19.67
N ALA A 27 -20.52 -20.68 -18.63
CA ALA A 27 -21.71 -20.78 -17.80
C ALA A 27 -22.97 -20.14 -18.41
N ALA A 28 -22.87 -19.44 -19.54
CA ALA A 28 -23.93 -18.58 -20.08
C ALA A 28 -25.30 -19.27 -20.23
N GLU A 29 -25.34 -20.57 -20.55
CA GLU A 29 -26.59 -21.33 -20.68
C GLU A 29 -27.25 -21.62 -19.32
N GLN A 30 -26.44 -21.77 -18.26
CA GLN A 30 -26.84 -22.16 -16.90
C GLN A 30 -27.11 -20.95 -15.98
N LEU A 31 -26.80 -19.74 -16.45
CA LEU A 31 -27.07 -18.50 -15.73
C LEU A 31 -28.51 -18.02 -15.95
N GLN A 32 -29.19 -17.64 -14.86
CA GLN A 32 -30.56 -17.14 -14.89
C GLN A 32 -30.64 -15.72 -15.47
N GLN A 33 -29.59 -14.91 -15.26
CA GLN A 33 -29.48 -13.54 -15.75
C GLN A 33 -28.39 -13.42 -16.80
N ARG A 34 -28.50 -12.39 -17.66
CA ARG A 34 -27.47 -12.08 -18.64
C ARG A 34 -26.48 -11.08 -18.03
N TRP A 35 -25.29 -11.55 -17.74
CA TRP A 35 -24.24 -10.71 -17.13
C TRP A 35 -23.42 -9.99 -18.20
N ARG A 36 -23.22 -8.68 -18.00
CA ARG A 36 -22.40 -7.81 -18.83
C ARG A 36 -21.32 -7.17 -17.97
N TRP A 37 -20.18 -6.88 -18.57
CA TRP A 37 -19.08 -6.18 -17.91
C TRP A 37 -19.36 -4.67 -17.95
N GLY A 38 -19.36 -4.04 -16.78
CA GLY A 38 -19.68 -2.63 -16.61
C GLY A 38 -18.65 -1.84 -15.80
N SER A 39 -18.97 -0.58 -15.55
CA SER A 39 -18.24 0.31 -14.65
C SER A 39 -18.76 0.20 -13.21
N GLU A 40 -18.03 0.78 -12.26
CA GLU A 40 -18.45 0.86 -10.85
C GLU A 40 -19.76 1.65 -10.67
N GLU A 41 -19.99 2.65 -11.52
CA GLU A 41 -21.25 3.38 -11.58
C GLU A 41 -22.35 2.51 -12.20
N GLY A 42 -23.29 2.04 -11.37
CA GLY A 42 -24.44 1.24 -11.81
C GLY A 42 -24.18 -0.27 -11.95
N ALA A 43 -23.21 -0.81 -11.21
CA ALA A 43 -22.99 -2.26 -11.15
C ALA A 43 -24.05 -2.96 -10.27
N ASP A 44 -24.60 -4.07 -10.75
CA ASP A 44 -25.49 -4.94 -9.97
C ASP A 44 -24.72 -5.91 -9.07
N LEU A 45 -23.47 -6.22 -9.44
CA LEU A 45 -22.55 -7.06 -8.68
C LEU A 45 -21.12 -6.54 -8.78
N VAL A 46 -20.48 -6.35 -7.63
CA VAL A 46 -19.06 -6.02 -7.53
C VAL A 46 -18.31 -7.26 -7.05
N ILE A 47 -17.37 -7.75 -7.86
CA ILE A 47 -16.48 -8.84 -7.49
C ILE A 47 -15.14 -8.25 -7.07
N VAL A 48 -14.70 -8.57 -5.87
CA VAL A 48 -13.52 -8.00 -5.24
C VAL A 48 -12.59 -9.09 -4.76
N ASP A 49 -11.29 -8.81 -4.81
CA ASP A 49 -10.29 -9.63 -4.11
C ASP A 49 -10.09 -9.04 -2.72
N ALA A 50 -10.38 -9.82 -1.67
CA ALA A 50 -10.20 -9.36 -0.29
C ALA A 50 -8.72 -9.24 0.09
N ASP A 51 -7.81 -9.90 -0.61
CA ASP A 51 -6.40 -9.86 -0.29
C ASP A 51 -5.71 -8.62 -0.92
N VAL A 52 -6.42 -7.90 -1.80
CA VAL A 52 -5.93 -6.70 -2.49
C VAL A 52 -6.59 -5.44 -1.95
N PHE A 53 -5.79 -4.40 -1.69
CA PHE A 53 -6.26 -3.12 -1.15
C PHE A 53 -7.37 -2.47 -1.99
N ALA A 54 -7.23 -2.50 -3.32
CA ALA A 54 -8.25 -1.99 -4.24
C ALA A 54 -9.60 -2.73 -4.08
N GLY A 55 -9.56 -4.05 -3.85
CA GLY A 55 -10.75 -4.86 -3.62
C GLY A 55 -11.41 -4.59 -2.27
N GLN A 56 -10.61 -4.39 -1.21
CA GLN A 56 -11.12 -4.00 0.12
C GLN A 56 -11.82 -2.62 0.11
N MET A 57 -11.24 -1.64 -0.57
CA MET A 57 -11.85 -0.32 -0.71
C MET A 57 -13.12 -0.38 -1.55
N ALA A 58 -13.11 -1.15 -2.65
CA ALA A 58 -14.29 -1.38 -3.48
C ALA A 58 -15.41 -2.10 -2.73
N ARG A 59 -15.07 -3.09 -1.87
CA ARG A 59 -16.03 -3.77 -0.99
C ARG A 59 -16.73 -2.78 -0.07
N THR A 60 -15.95 -1.95 0.62
CA THR A 60 -16.49 -0.95 1.56
C THR A 60 -17.41 0.04 0.85
N ARG A 61 -17.00 0.54 -0.33
CA ARG A 61 -17.83 1.45 -1.14
C ARG A 61 -19.12 0.77 -1.63
N ALA A 62 -19.00 -0.46 -2.13
CA ALA A 62 -20.14 -1.20 -2.66
C ALA A 62 -21.16 -1.53 -1.56
N LEU A 63 -20.69 -1.92 -0.35
CA LEU A 63 -21.56 -2.14 0.80
C LEU A 63 -22.24 -0.84 1.26
N ALA A 64 -21.51 0.27 1.33
CA ALA A 64 -22.08 1.58 1.69
C ALA A 64 -23.13 2.06 0.67
N ALA A 65 -22.97 1.70 -0.61
CA ALA A 65 -23.92 1.96 -1.68
C ALA A 65 -25.07 0.94 -1.74
N GLY A 66 -25.09 -0.08 -0.88
CA GLY A 66 -26.09 -1.15 -0.90
C GLY A 66 -25.99 -2.09 -2.11
N MET A 67 -24.86 -2.08 -2.82
CA MET A 67 -24.58 -2.97 -3.95
C MET A 67 -24.21 -4.38 -3.46
N ARG A 68 -24.47 -5.40 -4.29
CA ARG A 68 -24.06 -6.77 -3.97
C ARG A 68 -22.57 -6.94 -4.20
N VAL A 69 -21.90 -7.58 -3.24
CA VAL A 69 -20.47 -7.84 -3.32
C VAL A 69 -20.24 -9.34 -3.25
N ALA A 70 -19.39 -9.85 -4.15
CA ALA A 70 -18.82 -11.19 -4.07
C ALA A 70 -17.31 -11.09 -3.83
N VAL A 71 -16.83 -11.83 -2.84
CA VAL A 71 -15.42 -11.81 -2.44
C VAL A 71 -14.70 -13.01 -3.00
N LEU A 72 -13.59 -12.79 -3.69
CA LEU A 72 -12.64 -13.81 -4.09
C LEU A 72 -11.74 -14.14 -2.89
N THR A 73 -11.66 -15.42 -2.51
CA THR A 73 -10.90 -15.88 -1.34
C THR A 73 -10.27 -17.25 -1.58
N ASP A 74 -9.10 -17.48 -0.98
CA ASP A 74 -8.45 -18.79 -0.92
C ASP A 74 -9.04 -19.70 0.18
N GLU A 75 -9.70 -19.13 1.20
CA GLU A 75 -10.18 -19.88 2.36
C GLU A 75 -11.60 -20.43 2.17
N SER A 76 -11.70 -21.76 2.12
CA SER A 76 -12.98 -22.49 2.12
C SER A 76 -13.55 -22.62 3.54
N GLY A 77 -13.93 -21.50 4.16
CA GLY A 77 -14.58 -21.45 5.48
C GLY A 77 -16.10 -21.21 5.41
N PRO A 78 -16.92 -21.73 6.35
CA PRO A 78 -18.35 -21.44 6.38
C PRO A 78 -18.59 -20.02 6.92
N SER A 79 -19.00 -19.10 6.04
CA SER A 79 -19.56 -17.80 6.46
C SER A 79 -21.00 -17.69 5.99
N THR A 80 -21.90 -17.37 6.90
CA THR A 80 -23.35 -17.54 6.72
C THR A 80 -24.03 -16.40 5.93
N THR A 81 -23.32 -15.37 5.45
CA THR A 81 -24.00 -14.16 4.92
C THR A 81 -23.42 -13.53 3.64
N GLU A 82 -22.20 -13.87 3.21
CA GLU A 82 -21.55 -13.23 2.05
C GLU A 82 -21.40 -14.15 0.83
N LEU A 83 -21.48 -13.58 -0.38
CA LEU A 83 -21.21 -14.30 -1.64
C LEU A 83 -19.69 -14.51 -1.79
N ARG A 84 -19.26 -15.76 -1.99
CA ARG A 84 -17.83 -16.11 -2.07
C ARG A 84 -17.47 -16.86 -3.33
N LEU A 85 -16.46 -16.35 -4.03
CA LEU A 85 -15.76 -17.05 -5.09
C LEU A 85 -14.49 -17.67 -4.50
N ASN A 86 -14.38 -19.00 -4.55
CA ASN A 86 -13.22 -19.68 -3.98
C ASN A 86 -12.15 -19.89 -5.06
N ARG A 87 -10.89 -19.64 -4.70
CA ARG A 87 -9.73 -20.04 -5.48
C ARG A 87 -9.40 -21.52 -5.18
N PRO A 88 -9.10 -22.35 -6.21
CA PRO A 88 -9.14 -22.05 -7.64
C PRO A 88 -10.57 -21.88 -8.16
N LEU A 89 -10.78 -20.90 -9.05
CA LEU A 89 -12.10 -20.59 -9.63
C LEU A 89 -12.70 -21.79 -10.36
N LYS A 90 -13.75 -22.38 -9.80
CA LYS A 90 -14.48 -23.51 -10.38
C LYS A 90 -15.79 -23.04 -11.00
N LEU A 91 -16.16 -23.65 -12.14
CA LEU A 91 -17.38 -23.31 -12.89
C LEU A 91 -18.65 -23.37 -12.02
N ALA A 92 -18.80 -24.40 -11.19
CA ALA A 92 -19.97 -24.57 -10.31
C ALA A 92 -20.12 -23.41 -9.32
N ASN A 93 -19.03 -23.03 -8.64
CA ASN A 93 -19.03 -21.94 -7.67
C ASN A 93 -19.36 -20.58 -8.32
N VAL A 94 -18.86 -20.32 -9.54
CA VAL A 94 -19.20 -19.10 -10.30
C VAL A 94 -20.70 -19.07 -10.65
N ILE A 95 -21.28 -20.21 -11.07
CA ILE A 95 -22.71 -20.31 -11.38
C ILE A 95 -23.56 -20.03 -10.14
N ASP A 96 -23.20 -20.63 -9.00
CA ASP A 96 -23.93 -20.47 -7.75
C ASP A 96 -23.96 -19.00 -7.30
N VAL A 97 -22.79 -18.34 -7.28
CA VAL A 97 -22.67 -16.93 -6.88
C VAL A 97 -23.43 -16.00 -7.85
N LEU A 98 -23.34 -16.23 -9.15
CA LEU A 98 -24.02 -15.39 -10.14
C LEU A 98 -25.54 -15.59 -10.17
N ASN A 99 -26.03 -16.78 -9.85
CA ASN A 99 -27.46 -17.03 -9.72
C ASN A 99 -28.01 -16.48 -8.39
N GLN A 100 -27.26 -16.63 -7.29
CA GLN A 100 -27.64 -16.08 -5.98
C GLN A 100 -27.64 -14.54 -5.98
N SER A 101 -26.66 -13.91 -6.64
CA SER A 101 -26.65 -12.46 -6.90
C SER A 101 -27.68 -12.02 -7.96
N GLY A 102 -28.21 -12.95 -8.74
CA GLY A 102 -29.31 -12.73 -9.68
C GLY A 102 -30.68 -12.59 -9.03
N GLY A 103 -30.96 -13.35 -7.95
CA GLY A 103 -32.27 -13.43 -7.29
C GLY A 103 -32.59 -12.25 -6.36
N GLY A 104 -33.80 -11.69 -6.43
CA GLY A 104 -34.26 -10.60 -5.54
C GLY A 104 -34.21 -10.98 -4.05
N LEU A 105 -34.13 -9.96 -3.16
CA LEU A 105 -34.01 -10.11 -1.71
C LEU A 105 -34.96 -11.18 -1.14
N ALA A 106 -34.41 -12.26 -0.60
CA ALA A 106 -35.02 -12.90 0.57
C ALA A 106 -34.47 -12.15 1.79
N LEU A 107 -35.32 -11.32 2.40
CA LEU A 107 -35.07 -10.74 3.72
C LEU A 107 -34.83 -11.90 4.70
N ALA A 108 -33.60 -12.06 5.19
CA ALA A 108 -33.32 -12.88 6.34
C ALA A 108 -33.84 -12.17 7.61
N PRO A 109 -34.35 -12.92 8.62
CA PRO A 109 -35.06 -12.35 9.75
C PRO A 109 -34.12 -11.57 10.67
N ALA A 110 -34.64 -10.47 11.21
CA ALA A 110 -34.00 -9.68 12.25
C ALA A 110 -33.63 -10.54 13.46
N MET A 111 -32.33 -10.69 13.74
CA MET A 111 -31.86 -11.10 15.06
C MET A 111 -31.68 -9.85 15.92
N GLY A 112 -32.28 -9.90 17.09
CA GLY A 112 -32.59 -8.76 17.94
C GLY A 112 -31.38 -8.06 18.56
N ASN A 113 -31.65 -6.81 18.94
CA ASN A 113 -30.83 -5.90 19.73
C ASN A 113 -30.05 -6.63 20.83
N ILE A 114 -28.73 -6.59 20.73
CA ILE A 114 -27.85 -6.78 21.89
C ILE A 114 -27.86 -5.44 22.63
N SER A 115 -28.47 -5.43 23.80
CA SER A 115 -28.68 -4.29 24.68
C SER A 115 -27.36 -3.73 25.25
N ASP A 116 -27.30 -2.40 25.32
CA ASP A 116 -26.24 -1.53 25.84
C ASP A 116 -25.87 -1.70 27.34
N ASP A 117 -26.25 -2.80 27.99
CA ASP A 117 -26.16 -2.92 29.46
C ASP A 117 -24.88 -3.59 29.99
N MET A 118 -23.91 -3.97 29.15
CA MET A 118 -22.74 -4.76 29.61
C MET A 118 -21.46 -3.94 29.85
N TYR A 119 -21.47 -2.62 29.64
CA TYR A 119 -20.26 -1.77 29.73
C TYR A 119 -20.20 -0.80 30.93
N LEU A 120 -21.11 -0.94 31.92
CA LEU A 120 -21.18 -0.06 33.10
C LEU A 120 -20.90 -0.74 34.45
N GLU A 121 -20.22 -1.91 34.47
CA GLU A 121 -19.99 -2.67 35.71
C GLU A 121 -18.51 -2.79 36.15
N PHE A 122 -17.62 -1.93 35.66
CA PHE A 122 -16.23 -1.87 36.15
C PHE A 122 -15.75 -0.47 36.57
N ALA A 123 -16.62 0.55 36.54
CA ALA A 123 -16.28 1.92 36.96
C ALA A 123 -16.71 2.27 38.40
N HIS A 124 -17.22 1.31 39.17
CA HIS A 124 -17.64 1.52 40.56
C HIS A 124 -16.90 0.59 41.53
N ALA A 125 -15.58 0.73 41.62
CA ALA A 125 -14.84 0.36 42.82
C ALA A 125 -13.66 1.33 42.99
N SER A 126 -13.64 1.99 44.14
CA SER A 126 -12.59 2.88 44.66
C SER A 126 -12.67 4.36 44.25
N SER A 127 -13.60 5.07 44.88
CA SER A 127 -13.45 6.50 45.16
C SER A 127 -12.51 6.69 46.37
N SER A 128 -11.42 7.42 46.18
CA SER A 128 -10.78 8.14 47.28
C SER A 128 -10.53 9.58 46.84
N ARG A 129 -11.11 10.50 47.61
CA ARG A 129 -11.10 11.95 47.44
C ARG A 129 -9.69 12.53 47.56
N LEU A 130 -9.30 13.39 46.61
CA LEU A 130 -8.35 14.47 46.83
C LEU A 130 -8.83 15.67 45.99
N ASP A 131 -9.12 16.79 46.66
CA ASP A 131 -9.42 18.08 46.04
C ASP A 131 -8.17 18.68 45.39
N PRO A 132 -8.27 19.44 44.28
CA PRO A 132 -7.13 20.13 43.68
C PRO A 132 -6.80 21.42 44.46
N PRO A 133 -5.51 21.79 44.61
CA PRO A 133 -5.15 23.04 45.25
C PRO A 133 -5.39 24.25 44.35
N ASP A 134 -5.94 25.29 44.95
CA ASP A 134 -6.08 26.65 44.44
C ASP A 134 -4.72 27.23 44.03
N GLY A 135 -4.61 27.65 42.77
CA GLY A 135 -3.45 28.40 42.31
C GLY A 135 -3.30 28.38 40.80
N LEU A 136 -4.24 29.04 40.07
CA LEU A 136 -4.04 29.57 38.72
C LEU A 136 -5.29 30.36 38.25
N ARG A 137 -5.80 31.27 39.10
CA ARG A 137 -6.90 32.19 38.75
C ARG A 137 -6.45 33.65 38.56
N HIS A 138 -5.16 33.91 38.39
CA HIS A 138 -4.65 35.26 38.12
C HIS A 138 -3.58 35.23 37.02
N LEU A 139 -4.00 35.05 35.77
CA LEU A 139 -3.17 35.34 34.58
C LEU A 139 -3.98 35.85 33.38
N PHE A 140 -5.24 36.24 33.58
CA PHE A 140 -6.07 36.85 32.53
C PHE A 140 -6.83 38.04 33.09
N ASP A 141 -6.09 39.04 33.55
CA ASP A 141 -6.57 40.40 33.74
C ASP A 141 -5.33 41.29 33.58
N GLU A 142 -5.05 41.74 32.36
CA GLU A 142 -4.26 42.93 32.10
C GLU A 142 -4.44 43.33 30.62
N GLU A 143 -5.34 44.28 30.41
CA GLU A 143 -5.38 45.14 29.22
C GLU A 143 -4.05 45.89 29.12
N GLY A 144 -3.40 45.82 27.96
CA GLY A 144 -2.18 46.57 27.68
C GLY A 144 -1.98 46.71 26.18
N ASP A 145 -2.20 47.92 25.67
CA ASP A 145 -1.76 48.38 24.36
C ASP A 145 -0.28 48.01 24.14
N VAL A 146 0.00 47.31 23.03
CA VAL A 146 1.36 47.15 22.52
C VAL A 146 1.37 47.44 21.02
N ASP A 147 2.24 48.41 20.70
CA ASP A 147 2.37 49.10 19.44
C ASP A 147 2.58 48.20 18.21
N ALA A 148 1.75 48.42 17.20
CA ALA A 148 1.81 47.78 15.87
C ALA A 148 2.94 48.33 14.97
N GLN A 149 4.11 48.68 15.54
CA GLN A 149 5.27 49.21 14.81
C GLN A 149 6.60 48.49 15.13
N ALA A 150 6.55 47.28 15.68
CA ALA A 150 7.73 46.41 15.85
C ALA A 150 7.83 45.26 14.82
N LEU A 151 6.89 45.16 13.86
CA LEU A 151 6.94 44.19 12.76
C LEU A 151 7.08 44.95 11.45
N GLY A 152 8.32 45.29 11.10
CA GLY A 152 8.71 46.09 9.93
C GLY A 152 8.17 45.55 8.60
N LEU A 153 6.96 45.97 8.25
CA LEU A 153 6.32 45.71 6.97
C LEU A 153 5.83 47.05 6.38
N ALA A 154 6.71 47.66 5.59
CA ALA A 154 6.38 48.56 4.48
C ALA A 154 7.27 48.10 3.32
N ALA A 155 6.73 47.55 2.24
CA ALA A 155 5.95 48.15 1.16
C ALA A 155 6.84 48.28 -0.10
N ASP A 156 6.37 47.65 -1.16
CA ASP A 156 6.54 47.90 -2.59
C ASP A 156 7.86 47.61 -3.36
N GLU A 157 7.60 46.87 -4.46
CA GLU A 157 8.30 46.69 -5.75
C GLU A 157 9.52 45.74 -5.89
N PRO A 158 9.76 45.17 -7.10
CA PRO A 158 8.83 44.61 -8.07
C PRO A 158 9.20 43.17 -8.51
N VAL A 159 8.27 42.56 -9.23
CA VAL A 159 8.27 41.19 -9.79
C VAL A 159 9.53 40.88 -10.61
N ALA A 160 10.26 39.83 -10.23
CA ALA A 160 11.27 39.22 -11.08
C ALA A 160 10.61 38.24 -12.07
N ILE A 161 10.62 38.69 -13.32
CA ILE A 161 10.29 38.00 -14.57
C ILE A 161 11.14 36.72 -14.72
N GLY A 162 10.55 35.60 -15.13
CA GLY A 162 11.34 34.48 -15.67
C GLY A 162 10.82 33.04 -15.56
N ALA A 163 9.56 32.77 -15.19
CA ALA A 163 9.04 31.38 -15.15
C ALA A 163 8.34 30.93 -16.45
N ASP A 164 7.97 31.86 -17.33
CA ASP A 164 7.23 31.56 -18.57
C ASP A 164 8.10 31.25 -19.80
N GLU A 165 9.43 31.24 -19.67
CA GLU A 165 10.33 30.84 -20.78
C GLU A 165 10.75 29.36 -20.75
N LEU A 166 10.39 28.59 -19.71
CA LEU A 166 10.74 27.17 -19.58
C LEU A 166 9.72 26.20 -20.18
N PHE A 167 8.58 26.68 -20.70
CA PHE A 167 7.50 25.85 -21.24
C PHE A 167 7.15 26.14 -22.71
N LYS A 168 8.09 26.68 -23.50
CA LYS A 168 7.92 26.68 -24.97
C LYS A 168 8.21 25.28 -25.51
N ARG A 169 7.17 24.64 -26.05
CA ARG A 169 7.27 23.42 -26.87
C ARG A 169 8.23 23.68 -28.02
N ASP A 170 9.24 22.82 -28.15
CA ASP A 170 10.12 22.78 -29.30
C ASP A 170 9.30 22.36 -30.55
N GLU A 171 9.04 23.31 -31.44
CA GLU A 171 8.33 23.08 -32.72
C GLU A 171 9.21 22.36 -33.77
N GLY A 172 10.45 21.97 -33.43
CA GLY A 172 11.39 21.28 -34.32
C GLY A 172 11.55 19.77 -34.13
N ALA A 173 10.90 19.15 -33.14
CA ALA A 173 11.12 17.73 -32.82
C ALA A 173 10.59 16.79 -33.93
N HIS A 174 11.51 16.24 -34.72
CA HIS A 174 11.24 15.28 -35.78
C HIS A 174 10.74 13.95 -35.21
N LYS A 175 9.44 13.65 -35.41
CA LYS A 175 8.88 12.31 -35.17
C LYS A 175 9.50 11.29 -36.15
N PRO A 176 9.99 10.13 -35.69
CA PRO A 176 10.38 9.05 -36.61
C PRO A 176 9.14 8.56 -37.37
N ARG A 177 9.16 8.76 -38.69
CA ARG A 177 8.10 8.38 -39.64
C ARG A 177 8.32 6.97 -40.20
N PHE A 178 8.27 5.92 -39.39
CA PHE A 178 8.07 4.57 -39.93
C PHE A 178 7.31 3.70 -38.92
N SER A 179 6.01 3.52 -39.18
CA SER A 179 5.27 2.36 -38.71
C SER A 179 5.35 1.30 -39.81
N VAL A 180 6.10 0.22 -39.59
CA VAL A 180 6.04 -0.96 -40.48
C VAL A 180 4.82 -1.78 -40.05
N PRO A 181 3.81 -1.98 -40.92
CA PRO A 181 2.72 -2.88 -40.61
C PRO A 181 3.23 -4.33 -40.68
N LEU A 182 3.20 -5.06 -39.57
CA LEU A 182 3.30 -6.52 -39.59
C LEU A 182 1.91 -7.08 -39.88
N THR A 183 1.73 -7.62 -41.08
CA THR A 183 0.60 -8.51 -41.38
C THR A 183 1.10 -9.95 -41.21
N LEU A 184 0.43 -10.70 -40.36
CA LEU A 184 0.60 -12.15 -40.24
C LEU A 184 -0.40 -12.80 -41.20
N ASP A 185 0.11 -13.57 -42.16
CA ASP A 185 -0.72 -14.29 -43.13
C ASP A 185 -1.27 -15.60 -42.51
N ASP A 186 -2.41 -16.08 -43.03
CA ASP A 186 -3.15 -17.27 -42.54
C ASP A 186 -2.37 -18.60 -42.62
N ASP A 187 -1.18 -18.62 -43.24
CA ASP A 187 -0.28 -19.77 -43.32
C ASP A 187 0.79 -19.78 -42.20
N THR A 188 0.71 -18.85 -41.24
CA THR A 188 1.66 -18.78 -40.12
C THR A 188 1.22 -19.69 -38.97
N TYR A 189 1.78 -20.90 -38.86
CA TYR A 189 1.61 -21.76 -37.69
C TYR A 189 2.91 -21.90 -36.89
N VAL A 190 2.78 -22.04 -35.56
CA VAL A 190 3.92 -22.24 -34.64
C VAL A 190 4.05 -23.73 -34.34
N GLU A 191 5.12 -24.36 -34.81
CA GLU A 191 5.43 -25.76 -34.55
C GLU A 191 6.50 -25.91 -33.45
N ARG A 192 6.30 -26.84 -32.51
CA ARG A 192 7.25 -27.12 -31.42
C ARG A 192 8.37 -28.04 -31.91
N GLY A 193 9.41 -27.46 -32.51
CA GLY A 193 10.62 -28.17 -32.91
C GLY A 193 11.53 -28.49 -31.71
N GLY A 194 11.94 -29.76 -31.58
CA GLY A 194 12.95 -30.22 -30.62
C GLY A 194 14.35 -29.66 -30.88
N ALA A 195 15.28 -30.01 -29.98
CA ALA A 195 16.65 -29.49 -29.92
C ALA A 195 17.34 -29.43 -31.29
N THR A 196 17.78 -28.25 -31.68
CA THR A 196 18.51 -28.02 -32.94
C THR A 196 20.01 -28.10 -32.68
N SER A 197 20.82 -28.42 -33.70
CA SER A 197 22.29 -28.56 -33.63
C SER A 197 23.05 -27.34 -33.07
N ARG A 198 22.34 -26.23 -32.83
CA ARG A 198 22.84 -25.04 -32.13
C ARG A 198 22.91 -25.20 -30.60
N SER A 199 22.18 -26.14 -30.00
CA SER A 199 22.30 -26.48 -28.58
C SER A 199 23.47 -27.43 -28.28
N GLU A 200 23.90 -28.24 -29.25
CA GLU A 200 25.02 -29.18 -29.06
C GLU A 200 26.38 -28.48 -29.19
N SER A 201 26.48 -27.45 -30.03
CA SER A 201 27.71 -26.66 -30.22
C SER A 201 28.10 -25.80 -29.02
N ARG A 202 27.20 -25.55 -28.05
CA ARG A 202 27.53 -24.86 -26.79
C ARG A 202 28.10 -25.78 -25.72
N VAL A 203 27.89 -27.10 -25.83
CA VAL A 203 28.41 -28.08 -24.87
C VAL A 203 29.86 -28.45 -25.22
N SER A 204 30.23 -28.42 -26.51
CA SER A 204 31.62 -28.66 -26.95
C SER A 204 32.57 -27.48 -26.71
N ASP A 205 32.08 -26.24 -26.71
CA ASP A 205 32.92 -25.03 -26.62
C ASP A 205 33.33 -24.68 -25.18
N SER A 206 32.80 -25.39 -24.17
CA SER A 206 33.16 -25.19 -22.76
C SER A 206 34.37 -26.02 -22.30
N ALA A 207 34.94 -26.87 -23.17
CA ALA A 207 36.02 -27.80 -22.81
C ALA A 207 37.42 -27.41 -23.35
N GLU A 208 37.55 -26.46 -24.28
CA GLU A 208 38.84 -26.06 -24.86
C GLU A 208 39.13 -24.57 -24.63
N GLY A 209 39.18 -24.18 -23.36
CA GLY A 209 39.46 -22.81 -22.93
C GLY A 209 40.82 -22.61 -22.26
N MET A 210 41.90 -23.21 -22.77
CA MET A 210 43.26 -22.84 -22.36
C MET A 210 44.20 -22.72 -23.55
N ALA A 211 44.82 -21.54 -23.64
CA ALA A 211 45.87 -21.10 -24.56
C ALA A 211 45.43 -20.60 -25.96
N ARG A 212 45.31 -19.27 -26.10
CA ARG A 212 46.01 -18.50 -27.14
C ARG A 212 45.96 -16.98 -26.91
N GLN A 213 47.09 -16.34 -27.23
CA GLN A 213 47.42 -14.92 -27.12
C GLN A 213 46.61 -14.01 -28.09
N PRO A 214 46.55 -12.69 -27.84
CA PRO A 214 45.67 -11.78 -28.57
C PRO A 214 46.24 -11.35 -29.93
N SER A 215 45.43 -11.43 -30.98
CA SER A 215 45.69 -10.84 -32.29
C SER A 215 45.05 -9.44 -32.39
N ALA A 216 45.72 -8.52 -33.07
CA ALA A 216 45.31 -7.12 -33.26
C ALA A 216 43.97 -6.94 -34.03
N PRO A 217 43.26 -5.81 -33.87
CA PRO A 217 41.92 -5.62 -34.44
C PRO A 217 41.98 -5.14 -35.89
N GLY A 218 41.28 -5.85 -36.79
CA GLY A 218 40.99 -5.38 -38.16
C GLY A 218 39.83 -4.38 -38.17
N PRO A 219 39.73 -3.51 -39.20
CA PRO A 219 38.67 -2.52 -39.30
C PRO A 219 37.39 -3.19 -39.78
N ASN A 220 36.25 -2.85 -39.15
CA ASN A 220 34.90 -3.36 -39.38
C ASN A 220 34.45 -4.60 -38.58
N THR A 221 34.59 -4.55 -37.26
CA THR A 221 33.65 -5.24 -36.36
C THR A 221 32.74 -4.21 -35.69
N LEU A 222 31.45 -4.25 -36.07
CA LEU A 222 30.37 -3.60 -35.32
C LEU A 222 30.40 -4.12 -33.87
N PRO A 223 30.20 -3.27 -32.85
CA PRO A 223 30.27 -3.73 -31.47
C PRO A 223 29.15 -4.74 -31.19
N PRO A 224 29.43 -5.87 -30.52
CA PRO A 224 28.36 -6.70 -30.02
C PRO A 224 27.54 -5.89 -29.03
N VAL A 225 26.22 -5.84 -29.25
CA VAL A 225 25.25 -5.27 -28.31
C VAL A 225 25.38 -6.03 -27.00
N LYS A 226 26.16 -5.48 -26.07
CA LYS A 226 26.16 -5.89 -24.68
C LYS A 226 24.76 -5.63 -24.15
N ARG A 227 23.97 -6.68 -23.90
CA ARG A 227 23.05 -6.67 -22.75
C ARG A 227 23.91 -6.71 -21.50
N GLY A 228 24.53 -5.58 -21.20
CA GLY A 228 25.00 -5.24 -19.87
C GLY A 228 24.05 -4.17 -19.39
N SER A 229 23.16 -4.51 -18.45
CA SER A 229 22.81 -3.51 -17.45
C SER A 229 24.14 -3.00 -16.91
N ASN A 230 24.38 -1.70 -17.02
CA ASN A 230 25.44 -1.04 -16.28
C ASN A 230 25.11 -1.24 -14.79
N VAL A 231 25.46 -2.40 -14.23
CA VAL A 231 25.72 -2.51 -12.80
C VAL A 231 27.02 -1.77 -12.63
N ASN A 232 26.90 -0.48 -12.39
CA ASN A 232 28.03 0.33 -11.99
C ASN A 232 28.56 -0.33 -10.71
N LEU A 233 29.71 -1.00 -10.80
CA LEU A 233 30.47 -1.55 -9.67
C LEU A 233 31.13 -0.42 -8.86
N ASP A 234 30.49 0.75 -8.84
CA ASP A 234 30.96 1.85 -8.03
C ASP A 234 30.78 1.41 -6.59
N GLY A 235 31.85 1.56 -5.79
CA GLY A 235 31.82 1.46 -4.32
C GLY A 235 30.89 2.49 -3.64
N SER A 236 29.93 3.03 -4.40
CA SER A 236 28.73 3.71 -3.97
C SER A 236 28.04 2.91 -2.88
N ARG A 237 27.86 3.56 -1.74
CA ARG A 237 27.14 3.03 -0.60
C ARG A 237 25.76 3.65 -0.55
N HIS A 238 24.75 2.84 -0.33
CA HIS A 238 23.35 3.25 -0.34
C HIS A 238 22.70 2.92 0.99
N ALA A 239 21.68 3.70 1.37
CA ALA A 239 20.82 3.36 2.49
C ALA A 239 20.02 2.08 2.18
N LEU A 240 19.57 1.38 3.23
CA LEU A 240 18.76 0.16 3.07
C LEU A 240 17.55 0.40 2.17
N ARG A 241 16.90 1.58 2.26
CA ARG A 241 15.77 1.96 1.39
C ARG A 241 16.00 1.71 -0.09
N ALA A 242 17.19 2.05 -0.57
CA ALA A 242 17.51 1.97 -1.99
C ALA A 242 17.54 0.52 -2.49
N TYR A 243 17.86 -0.43 -1.63
CA TYR A 243 17.82 -1.87 -1.94
C TYR A 243 16.40 -2.43 -1.91
N LEU A 244 15.51 -1.84 -1.10
CA LEU A 244 14.12 -2.28 -0.98
C LEU A 244 13.23 -1.75 -2.11
N GLN A 245 13.48 -0.52 -2.58
CA GLN A 245 12.66 0.16 -3.60
C GLN A 245 13.30 0.17 -5.00
N GLY A 246 14.62 0.00 -5.07
CA GLY A 246 15.38 0.09 -6.30
C GLY A 246 15.67 -1.27 -6.93
N GLN A 247 16.25 -1.24 -8.13
CA GLN A 247 16.73 -2.42 -8.84
C GLN A 247 18.23 -2.70 -8.56
N LEU A 248 18.71 -2.31 -7.37
CA LEU A 248 20.12 -2.51 -6.99
C LEU A 248 20.47 -4.00 -6.85
N LEU A 249 19.50 -4.82 -6.48
CA LEU A 249 19.63 -6.27 -6.44
C LEU A 249 18.93 -6.89 -7.66
N ALA A 250 19.65 -7.72 -8.41
CA ALA A 250 19.12 -8.43 -9.57
C ALA A 250 18.27 -9.66 -9.19
N GLY A 251 18.23 -10.00 -7.91
CA GLY A 251 17.55 -11.16 -7.36
C GLY A 251 17.80 -11.31 -5.86
N PRO A 252 17.41 -12.46 -5.28
CA PRO A 252 17.56 -12.74 -3.87
C PRO A 252 19.02 -12.61 -3.42
N ALA A 253 19.26 -11.89 -2.33
CA ALA A 253 20.61 -11.64 -1.84
C ALA A 253 20.64 -11.57 -0.31
N GLN A 254 21.78 -11.92 0.25
CA GLN A 254 22.00 -11.94 1.69
C GLN A 254 23.19 -11.07 2.06
N ILE A 255 23.07 -10.35 3.17
CA ILE A 255 24.13 -9.56 3.78
C ILE A 255 24.26 -9.94 5.26
N ARG A 256 25.48 -9.81 5.79
CA ARG A 256 25.75 -9.91 7.22
C ARG A 256 26.70 -8.79 7.64
N LEU A 257 26.33 -8.02 8.66
CA LEU A 257 27.19 -6.97 9.23
C LEU A 257 27.56 -7.30 10.68
N GLY A 258 28.86 -7.49 10.93
CA GLY A 258 29.37 -7.82 12.27
C GLY A 258 28.67 -9.04 12.87
N ASP A 259 28.21 -8.91 14.11
CA ASP A 259 27.50 -9.95 14.86
C ASP A 259 25.97 -9.91 14.67
N ALA A 260 25.45 -9.03 13.81
CA ALA A 260 24.02 -8.96 13.56
C ALA A 260 23.51 -10.18 12.78
N PRO A 261 22.25 -10.59 12.97
CA PRO A 261 21.66 -11.70 12.22
C PRO A 261 21.73 -11.42 10.72
N ALA A 262 21.88 -12.49 9.93
CA ALA A 262 21.92 -12.36 8.48
C ALA A 262 20.58 -11.82 7.96
N LEU A 263 20.65 -10.82 7.10
CA LEU A 263 19.49 -10.25 6.42
C LEU A 263 19.45 -10.77 4.99
N THR A 264 18.40 -11.54 4.68
CA THR A 264 18.13 -12.01 3.32
C THR A 264 16.99 -11.21 2.73
N LEU A 265 17.20 -10.65 1.55
CA LEU A 265 16.21 -9.90 0.78
C LEU A 265 15.77 -10.72 -0.44
N ASP A 266 14.47 -10.81 -0.66
CA ASP A 266 13.84 -11.38 -1.85
C ASP A 266 13.03 -10.29 -2.59
N PRO A 267 13.68 -9.53 -3.51
CA PRO A 267 13.03 -8.43 -4.21
C PRO A 267 11.84 -8.84 -5.06
N LYS A 268 11.75 -10.11 -5.47
CA LYS A 268 10.65 -10.58 -6.32
C LYS A 268 9.32 -10.62 -5.57
N ASN A 269 9.36 -11.01 -4.29
CA ASN A 269 8.18 -11.15 -3.45
C ASN A 269 8.05 -10.03 -2.40
N GLU A 270 8.98 -9.07 -2.39
CA GLU A 270 9.06 -8.00 -1.40
C GLU A 270 9.10 -8.53 0.04
N GLN A 271 9.82 -9.65 0.23
CA GLN A 271 9.95 -10.35 1.50
C GLN A 271 11.40 -10.37 1.95
N PHE A 272 11.62 -10.27 3.25
CA PHE A 272 12.91 -10.51 3.87
C PHE A 272 12.83 -11.67 4.87
N TYR A 273 14.00 -12.22 5.17
CA TYR A 273 14.18 -13.31 6.11
C TYR A 273 15.37 -13.00 7.01
N THR A 274 15.22 -13.31 8.28
CA THR A 274 16.22 -13.14 9.34
C THR A 274 15.98 -14.19 10.42
N GLU A 275 17.03 -14.59 11.11
CA GLU A 275 16.95 -15.49 12.28
C GLU A 275 16.60 -14.73 13.57
N GLY A 276 16.89 -13.42 13.62
CA GLY A 276 16.62 -12.55 14.77
C GLY A 276 15.44 -11.61 14.54
N GLY A 277 14.97 -10.96 15.61
CA GLY A 277 13.87 -9.99 15.54
C GLY A 277 14.25 -8.68 14.87
N LEU A 278 13.23 -7.90 14.46
CA LEU A 278 13.40 -6.66 13.70
C LEU A 278 14.37 -5.65 14.34
N GLY A 279 14.36 -5.51 15.67
CA GLY A 279 15.26 -4.59 16.38
C GLY A 279 16.75 -4.92 16.23
N GLN A 280 17.10 -6.19 15.99
CA GLN A 280 18.49 -6.61 15.75
C GLN A 280 18.99 -6.17 14.37
N LEU A 281 18.08 -5.77 13.48
CA LEU A 281 18.40 -5.29 12.13
C LEU A 281 18.67 -3.79 12.06
N GLU A 282 18.61 -3.06 13.18
CA GLU A 282 18.86 -1.61 13.23
C GLU A 282 20.20 -1.21 12.61
N ILE A 283 21.24 -2.06 12.74
CA ILE A 283 22.55 -1.79 12.17
C ILE A 283 22.50 -1.62 10.64
N TYR A 284 21.66 -2.40 9.95
CA TYR A 284 21.50 -2.32 8.50
C TYR A 284 20.76 -1.05 8.08
N ALA A 285 19.89 -0.51 8.94
CA ALA A 285 19.17 0.74 8.72
C ALA A 285 20.06 1.98 8.98
N ARG A 286 21.08 1.87 9.85
CA ARG A 286 22.01 2.96 10.19
C ARG A 286 23.19 3.04 9.22
N ALA A 287 23.70 1.90 8.78
CA ALA A 287 24.94 1.83 8.01
C ALA A 287 24.67 2.03 6.50
N PRO A 288 25.50 2.84 5.80
CA PRO A 288 25.48 2.87 4.34
C PRO A 288 26.10 1.56 3.81
N LEU A 289 25.32 0.80 3.05
CA LEU A 289 25.66 -0.55 2.58
C LEU A 289 26.27 -0.47 1.17
N SER A 290 27.32 -1.25 0.90
CA SER A 290 27.83 -1.39 -0.47
C SER A 290 27.11 -2.51 -1.19
N ARG A 291 26.92 -2.38 -2.51
CA ARG A 291 26.37 -3.47 -3.33
C ARG A 291 27.25 -4.73 -3.28
N SER A 292 28.56 -4.57 -3.08
CA SER A 292 29.52 -5.67 -2.95
C SER A 292 29.33 -6.52 -1.69
N ASP A 293 28.70 -5.97 -0.65
CA ASP A 293 28.51 -6.65 0.63
C ASP A 293 27.36 -7.69 0.55
N TRP A 294 26.56 -7.62 -0.51
CA TRP A 294 25.46 -8.51 -0.78
C TRP A 294 25.89 -9.73 -1.58
N ARG A 295 25.73 -10.92 -0.99
CA ARG A 295 25.92 -12.21 -1.64
C ARG A 295 24.63 -12.64 -2.32
N ALA A 296 24.66 -12.83 -3.64
CA ALA A 296 23.53 -13.39 -4.37
C ALA A 296 23.25 -14.84 -3.89
N LEU A 297 21.97 -15.20 -3.78
CA LEU A 297 21.54 -16.54 -3.42
C LEU A 297 21.04 -17.29 -4.65
N THR A 298 21.39 -18.57 -4.72
CA THR A 298 20.78 -19.52 -5.67
C THR A 298 19.36 -19.86 -5.24
N THR A 299 18.57 -20.43 -6.17
CA THR A 299 17.21 -20.90 -5.87
C THR A 299 17.18 -21.92 -4.72
N ALA A 300 18.18 -22.81 -4.63
CA ALA A 300 18.26 -23.82 -3.58
C ALA A 300 18.57 -23.21 -2.21
N GLU A 301 19.49 -22.25 -2.14
CA GLU A 301 19.81 -21.55 -0.88
C GLU A 301 18.63 -20.71 -0.38
N LEU A 302 17.91 -20.03 -1.28
CA LEU A 302 16.71 -19.29 -0.89
C LEU A 302 15.60 -20.23 -0.39
N ALA A 303 15.44 -21.40 -1.01
CA ALA A 303 14.50 -22.40 -0.53
C ALA A 303 14.84 -22.86 0.90
N GLN A 304 16.12 -23.12 1.18
CA GLN A 304 16.57 -23.47 2.54
C GLN A 304 16.30 -22.36 3.56
N VAL A 305 16.48 -21.09 3.19
CA VAL A 305 16.14 -19.94 4.05
C VAL A 305 14.63 -19.92 4.32
N ARG A 306 13.79 -20.13 3.29
CA ARG A 306 12.32 -20.17 3.43
C ARG A 306 11.82 -21.32 4.30
N ASP A 307 12.53 -22.45 4.31
CA ASP A 307 12.20 -23.60 5.14
C ASP A 307 12.53 -23.38 6.62
N THR A 308 13.48 -22.48 6.92
CA THR A 308 14.01 -22.26 8.27
C THR A 308 13.58 -20.94 8.91
N GLN A 309 13.18 -19.94 8.11
CA GLN A 309 12.88 -18.59 8.55
C GLN A 309 11.51 -18.13 8.06
N THR A 310 10.79 -17.41 8.90
CA THR A 310 9.48 -16.84 8.55
C THR A 310 9.65 -15.66 7.60
N ALA A 311 8.89 -15.68 6.50
CA ALA A 311 8.83 -14.55 5.57
C ALA A 311 8.23 -13.31 6.26
N GLN A 312 8.91 -12.18 6.14
CA GLN A 312 8.43 -10.90 6.65
C GLN A 312 8.36 -9.86 5.53
N PRO A 313 7.36 -8.95 5.51
CA PRO A 313 7.23 -7.97 4.44
C PRO A 313 8.28 -6.88 4.53
N TYR A 314 8.80 -6.41 3.38
CA TYR A 314 9.74 -5.27 3.32
C TYR A 314 9.26 -4.02 4.04
N GLN A 315 7.94 -3.84 4.15
CA GLN A 315 7.34 -2.76 4.92
C GLN A 315 7.89 -2.66 6.36
N ASN A 316 8.23 -3.79 7.00
CA ASN A 316 8.82 -3.77 8.35
C ASN A 316 10.23 -3.15 8.36
N LEU A 317 11.04 -3.41 7.33
CA LEU A 317 12.37 -2.79 7.17
C LEU A 317 12.26 -1.30 6.82
N VAL A 318 11.29 -0.94 5.98
CA VAL A 318 11.00 0.47 5.66
C VAL A 318 10.56 1.23 6.91
N TRP A 319 9.75 0.60 7.76
CA TRP A 319 9.35 1.14 9.06
C TRP A 319 10.56 1.30 9.99
N LEU A 320 11.39 0.25 10.13
CA LEU A 320 12.58 0.26 10.99
C LEU A 320 13.56 1.37 10.58
N GLU A 321 13.82 1.51 9.28
CA GLU A 321 14.74 2.53 8.79
C GLU A 321 14.21 3.95 9.05
N ALA A 322 12.91 4.19 8.87
CA ALA A 322 12.31 5.48 9.17
C ALA A 322 12.34 5.79 10.68
N LEU A 323 12.09 4.79 11.52
CA LEU A 323 12.23 4.90 12.98
C LEU A 323 13.65 5.32 13.37
N VAL A 324 14.65 4.63 12.84
CA VAL A 324 16.07 4.82 13.13
C VAL A 324 16.59 6.18 12.66
N GLN A 325 16.11 6.67 11.51
CA GLN A 325 16.56 7.93 10.91
C GLN A 325 15.85 9.17 11.46
N SER A 326 14.72 9.01 12.14
CA SER A 326 13.90 10.11 12.65
C SER A 326 14.62 10.96 13.73
N GLY A 327 15.43 10.32 14.58
CA GLY A 327 16.30 11.02 15.54
C GLY A 327 15.55 11.90 16.54
N GLY A 328 14.34 11.51 16.93
CA GLY A 328 13.50 12.24 17.88
C GLY A 328 12.89 13.52 17.33
N ARG A 329 12.75 13.67 16.01
CA ARG A 329 12.20 14.89 15.38
C ARG A 329 11.01 14.56 14.50
N LEU A 330 9.88 15.20 14.74
CA LEU A 330 8.70 15.02 13.89
C LEU A 330 8.99 15.50 12.46
N ALA A 331 8.55 14.72 11.45
CA ALA A 331 8.72 15.08 10.04
C ALA A 331 8.04 16.43 9.74
N ALA A 332 8.67 17.26 8.90
CA ALA A 332 8.23 18.63 8.64
C ALA A 332 6.82 18.74 8.01
N GLN A 333 6.33 17.66 7.41
CA GLN A 333 5.00 17.59 6.80
C GLN A 333 3.88 17.30 7.82
N LEU A 334 4.25 16.88 9.02
CA LEU A 334 3.34 16.51 10.10
C LEU A 334 3.17 17.68 11.06
N ASP A 335 1.93 17.92 11.51
CA ASP A 335 1.60 19.02 12.41
C ASP A 335 1.86 18.63 13.88
N PRO A 336 2.79 19.28 14.60
CA PRO A 336 3.03 18.99 16.02
C PRO A 336 1.79 19.20 16.91
N GLY A 337 0.83 20.03 16.48
CA GLY A 337 -0.44 20.26 17.17
C GLY A 337 -1.59 19.37 16.70
N GLY A 338 -1.35 18.50 15.72
CA GLY A 338 -2.35 17.63 15.13
C GLY A 338 -2.73 16.43 15.99
N SER A 339 -3.81 15.77 15.61
CA SER A 339 -4.26 14.49 16.18
C SER A 339 -3.87 13.36 15.23
N TYR A 340 -3.39 12.25 15.79
CA TYR A 340 -2.83 11.12 15.04
C TYR A 340 -3.55 9.83 15.38
N LYS A 341 -3.77 8.99 14.36
CA LYS A 341 -4.38 7.67 14.46
C LYS A 341 -3.69 6.69 13.52
N LEU A 342 -3.56 5.43 13.91
CA LEU A 342 -3.14 4.37 13.00
C LEU A 342 -4.29 3.86 12.14
N LYS A 343 -4.04 3.72 10.83
CA LYS A 343 -4.95 3.06 9.89
C LYS A 343 -5.11 1.58 10.19
N ARG A 344 -3.98 0.93 10.48
CA ARG A 344 -3.90 -0.47 10.88
C ARG A 344 -2.67 -0.68 11.75
N TRP A 345 -2.74 -1.73 12.56
CA TRP A 345 -1.61 -2.20 13.34
C TRP A 345 -0.57 -2.89 12.45
N LEU A 346 0.71 -2.70 12.76
CA LEU A 346 1.79 -3.47 12.17
C LEU A 346 2.19 -4.57 13.15
N GLU A 347 2.07 -5.83 12.74
CA GLU A 347 2.51 -6.96 13.54
C GLU A 347 4.04 -7.00 13.54
N LEU A 348 4.61 -6.35 14.55
CA LEU A 348 6.04 -6.35 14.84
C LEU A 348 6.34 -7.41 15.90
N ASP A 349 7.53 -8.02 15.82
CA ASP A 349 8.02 -8.94 16.84
C ASP A 349 7.94 -8.35 18.26
N ARG A 350 7.79 -9.23 19.25
CA ARG A 350 7.54 -8.88 20.66
C ARG A 350 8.69 -8.13 21.34
N ASP A 351 9.82 -8.01 20.68
CA ASP A 351 11.04 -7.42 21.24
C ASP A 351 10.99 -5.89 21.35
N VAL A 352 9.94 -5.24 20.81
CA VAL A 352 9.84 -3.76 20.80
C VAL A 352 8.64 -3.23 21.57
N ARG A 353 8.57 -3.59 22.86
CA ARG A 353 7.48 -3.22 23.79
C ARG A 353 7.20 -1.71 23.84
N GLN A 354 8.20 -0.86 23.70
CA GLN A 354 8.02 0.60 23.75
C GLN A 354 7.22 1.13 22.55
N HIS A 355 7.55 0.68 21.33
CA HIS A 355 6.84 1.10 20.12
C HIS A 355 5.42 0.53 20.09
N GLN A 356 5.21 -0.67 20.63
CA GLN A 356 3.88 -1.25 20.79
C GLN A 356 3.00 -0.42 21.75
N ARG A 357 3.54 0.14 22.84
CA ARG A 357 2.77 1.03 23.73
C ARG A 357 2.31 2.30 22.98
N ILE A 358 3.21 2.92 22.21
CA ILE A 358 2.89 4.10 21.40
C ILE A 358 1.82 3.77 20.36
N ALA A 359 2.04 2.70 19.58
CA ALA A 359 1.08 2.25 18.57
C ALA A 359 -0.31 1.97 19.18
N ARG A 360 -0.36 1.43 20.42
CA ARG A 360 -1.61 1.16 21.13
C ARG A 360 -2.34 2.45 21.52
N ALA A 361 -1.62 3.47 21.96
CA ALA A 361 -2.19 4.78 22.24
C ALA A 361 -2.73 5.46 20.97
N MET A 362 -2.18 5.15 19.80
CA MET A 362 -2.61 5.67 18.50
C MET A 362 -3.76 4.88 17.84
N LEU A 363 -4.36 3.88 18.51
CA LEU A 363 -5.53 3.18 17.98
C LEU A 363 -6.76 4.09 17.87
N GLN A 364 -6.84 5.08 18.76
CA GLN A 364 -7.79 6.17 18.70
C GLN A 364 -7.07 7.48 18.33
N PRO A 365 -7.75 8.44 17.68
CA PRO A 365 -7.17 9.76 17.44
C PRO A 365 -6.73 10.41 18.76
N ALA A 366 -5.45 10.77 18.84
CA ALA A 366 -4.88 11.43 20.02
C ALA A 366 -3.77 12.41 19.61
N ARG A 367 -3.55 13.45 20.43
CA ARG A 367 -2.43 14.38 20.22
C ARG A 367 -1.11 13.74 20.65
N LEU A 368 0.02 14.23 20.12
CA LEU A 368 1.35 13.67 20.39
C LEU A 368 1.71 13.66 21.90
N ASN A 369 1.30 14.68 22.64
CA ASN A 369 1.49 14.75 24.10
C ASN A 369 0.61 13.76 24.87
N GLU A 370 -0.61 13.51 24.42
CA GLU A 370 -1.51 12.52 25.01
C GLU A 370 -0.99 11.11 24.75
N ILE A 371 -0.47 10.86 23.55
CA ILE A 371 0.19 9.60 23.18
C ILE A 371 1.41 9.34 24.07
N SER A 372 2.27 10.36 24.24
CA SER A 372 3.45 10.28 25.13
C SER A 372 3.06 9.94 26.58
N ALA A 373 2.04 10.61 27.12
CA ALA A 373 1.54 10.37 28.47
C ALA A 373 0.94 8.96 28.63
N ALA A 374 0.06 8.55 27.70
CA ALA A 374 -0.60 7.25 27.74
C ALA A 374 0.37 6.08 27.56
N ALA A 375 1.35 6.24 26.68
CA ALA A 375 2.39 5.24 26.48
C ALA A 375 3.47 5.28 27.57
N ASN A 376 3.56 6.33 28.38
CA ASN A 376 4.64 6.59 29.35
C ASN A 376 6.03 6.48 28.71
N VAL A 377 6.26 7.34 27.71
CA VAL A 377 7.52 7.43 26.94
C VAL A 377 7.83 8.89 26.58
N PRO A 378 9.11 9.25 26.40
CA PRO A 378 9.51 10.55 25.87
C PRO A 378 8.84 10.92 24.55
N MET A 379 8.68 12.23 24.31
CA MET A 379 8.13 12.76 23.06
C MET A 379 8.96 12.38 21.83
N ALA A 380 10.29 12.30 21.99
CA ALA A 380 11.20 11.88 20.92
C ALA A 380 10.83 10.50 20.35
N ASP A 381 10.55 9.53 21.24
CA ASP A 381 10.16 8.17 20.83
C ASP A 381 8.79 8.17 20.12
N VAL A 382 7.87 9.04 20.55
CA VAL A 382 6.58 9.23 19.87
C VAL A 382 6.80 9.74 18.45
N PHE A 383 7.66 10.75 18.27
CA PHE A 383 7.97 11.28 16.93
C PHE A 383 8.58 10.21 16.04
N ASP A 384 9.50 9.40 16.56
CA ASP A 384 10.14 8.32 15.81
C ASP A 384 9.11 7.30 15.32
N VAL A 385 8.20 6.85 16.19
CA VAL A 385 7.17 5.89 15.82
C VAL A 385 6.15 6.48 14.84
N VAL A 386 5.71 7.72 15.07
CA VAL A 386 4.77 8.41 14.17
C VAL A 386 5.38 8.57 12.78
N ASN A 387 6.63 9.00 12.69
CA ASN A 387 7.36 9.11 11.43
C ASN A 387 7.51 7.75 10.75
N ALA A 388 7.82 6.70 11.51
CA ALA A 388 7.96 5.35 10.99
C ALA A 388 6.65 4.83 10.38
N TYR A 389 5.52 5.00 11.06
CA TYR A 389 4.21 4.65 10.51
C TYR A 389 3.79 5.55 9.34
N TYR A 390 4.15 6.84 9.37
CA TYR A 390 3.89 7.77 8.28
C TYR A 390 4.65 7.37 7.01
N ALA A 391 5.91 6.96 7.13
CA ALA A 391 6.76 6.54 6.02
C ALA A 391 6.22 5.31 5.27
N ILE A 392 5.41 4.47 5.95
CA ILE A 392 4.74 3.31 5.35
C ILE A 392 3.24 3.57 5.06
N GLY A 393 2.78 4.82 5.16
CA GLY A 393 1.43 5.24 4.81
C GLY A 393 0.33 4.81 5.78
N LEU A 394 0.68 4.38 7.00
CA LEU A 394 -0.25 3.81 7.99
C LEU A 394 -0.69 4.78 9.08
N VAL A 395 -0.40 6.08 8.95
CA VAL A 395 -0.90 7.15 9.82
C VAL A 395 -2.00 7.93 9.11
N GLU A 396 -3.06 8.21 9.84
CA GLU A 396 -4.03 9.28 9.59
C GLU A 396 -3.78 10.39 10.59
N TRP A 397 -3.88 11.64 10.14
CA TRP A 397 -3.73 12.77 11.03
C TRP A 397 -4.60 13.94 10.58
N GLU A 398 -5.05 14.73 11.56
CA GLU A 398 -5.84 15.93 11.38
C GLU A 398 -5.05 17.13 11.90
N THR A 399 -4.97 18.19 11.08
CA THR A 399 -4.35 19.46 11.50
C THR A 399 -5.10 20.06 12.68
N ARG A 400 -4.38 20.79 13.53
CA ARG A 400 -5.01 21.55 14.62
C ARG A 400 -6.03 22.52 14.02
N ALA A 401 -7.30 22.40 14.43
CA ALA A 401 -8.29 23.41 14.12
C ALA A 401 -7.80 24.77 14.61
N SER A 402 -7.62 25.73 13.69
CA SER A 402 -7.22 27.07 14.07
C SER A 402 -8.33 27.71 14.91
N LEU A 403 -7.97 28.37 16.01
CA LEU A 403 -8.90 29.14 16.85
C LEU A 403 -9.61 30.28 16.07
N ARG A 404 -9.20 30.56 14.82
CA ARG A 404 -9.76 31.58 13.93
C ARG A 404 -10.62 31.03 12.78
N ALA A 405 -10.86 29.71 12.71
CA ALA A 405 -11.76 29.18 11.70
C ALA A 405 -13.20 29.58 12.03
N PRO A 406 -13.94 30.28 11.14
CA PRO A 406 -15.35 30.59 11.39
C PRO A 406 -16.11 29.27 11.53
N ALA A 407 -16.90 29.15 12.59
CA ALA A 407 -17.73 28.00 12.85
C ALA A 407 -18.54 27.65 11.58
N LYS A 408 -18.35 26.43 11.08
CA LYS A 408 -19.12 25.92 9.94
C LYS A 408 -20.60 25.94 10.35
N PRO A 409 -21.50 26.62 9.62
CA PRO A 409 -22.88 26.70 10.04
C PRO A 409 -23.50 25.29 9.99
N GLU A 410 -23.95 24.81 11.15
CA GLU A 410 -24.76 23.61 11.22
C GLU A 410 -26.02 23.85 10.39
N ALA A 411 -26.25 22.99 9.40
CA ALA A 411 -27.48 23.00 8.62
C ALA A 411 -28.63 22.56 9.54
N SER A 412 -29.27 23.52 10.21
CA SER A 412 -30.51 23.30 10.92
C SER A 412 -31.60 22.93 9.90
N GLY A 413 -31.86 21.63 9.75
CA GLY A 413 -32.96 21.09 8.96
C GLY A 413 -34.29 21.47 9.60
N GLY A 414 -34.80 22.65 9.28
CA GLY A 414 -36.10 23.14 9.72
C GLY A 414 -37.26 22.34 9.12
N LEU A 415 -38.23 22.02 9.98
CA LEU A 415 -39.49 21.30 9.76
C LEU A 415 -40.41 21.81 8.63
N LEU A 416 -39.99 22.80 7.83
CA LEU A 416 -40.80 23.46 6.81
C LEU A 416 -40.54 22.96 5.37
N SER A 417 -39.56 22.07 5.15
CA SER A 417 -39.28 21.53 3.81
C SER A 417 -40.27 20.45 3.34
N ARG A 418 -41.18 19.98 4.20
CA ARG A 418 -42.13 18.90 3.89
C ARG A 418 -43.44 19.34 3.22
N LEU A 419 -43.56 20.60 2.80
CA LEU A 419 -44.77 21.08 2.11
C LEU A 419 -44.48 21.59 0.70
N LYS A 420 -44.14 20.68 -0.21
CA LYS A 420 -44.32 20.88 -1.65
C LYS A 420 -44.56 19.55 -2.36
N ARG A 421 -45.80 19.05 -2.25
CA ARG A 421 -46.38 18.14 -3.26
C ARG A 421 -47.07 19.01 -4.31
N PRO A 422 -46.81 18.84 -5.62
CA PRO A 422 -47.66 19.44 -6.64
C PRO A 422 -48.92 18.59 -6.85
N PHE A 423 -50.07 19.24 -6.77
CA PHE A 423 -51.36 18.73 -7.25
C PHE A 423 -51.47 18.91 -8.77
N GLY A 424 -52.16 17.96 -9.42
CA GLY A 424 -52.80 18.08 -10.74
C GLY A 424 -52.20 17.17 -11.82
N ARG A 425 -52.98 16.45 -12.66
CA ARG A 425 -54.43 16.42 -12.90
C ARG A 425 -54.76 15.14 -13.69
N SER A 426 -56.04 14.72 -13.63
CA SER A 426 -56.70 13.68 -14.42
C SER A 426 -56.59 13.84 -15.92
#